data_AF-A0A9X7PGI4-F1
#
_entry.id   AF-A0A9X7PGI4-F1
#
_cell.length_a   1.000
_cell.length_b   1.000
_cell.length_c   1.000
_cell.angle_alpha   90.00
_cell.angle_beta   90.00
_cell.angle_gamma   90.00
#
_symmetry.space_group_name_H-M   'P 1'
#
loop_
_entity.id
_entity.type
_entity.pdbx_description
1 polymer ?
#
loop_
_entity_poly.entity_id
_entity_poly.type
_entity_poly.pdbx_seq_one_letter_code
_entity_poly.pdbx_strand_id
1 'polypeptide(L)'
;MTSSSALTDEIRALYAEEGRPAALVGWFRRTAVLVPSDSQDGLWSAEYGGIRWIHAFTDEAALGRFALAQGADGTTDGTTDWTYRTVLGARLLDVVVPAVGVPAGVALDVGGPQPVLFPPVAGIVPDAYAVDADVDADTDADTDADTESAV
;
A
#
# COMPACT_ATOMS: atom_id res chain seq x y z
N MET A 1 8.16 16.44 -14.88
CA MET A 1 6.76 16.18 -15.29
C MET A 1 6.49 14.66 -15.31
N THR A 2 7.09 13.85 -14.42
CA THR A 2 7.50 12.50 -14.85
C THR A 2 7.17 11.34 -13.90
N SER A 3 7.11 11.52 -12.58
CA SER A 3 6.96 10.37 -11.66
C SER A 3 5.52 9.82 -11.58
N SER A 4 4.50 10.70 -11.51
CA SER A 4 3.09 10.27 -11.41
C SER A 4 2.59 9.59 -12.68
N SER A 5 2.91 10.14 -13.88
CA SER A 5 2.57 9.49 -15.15
C SER A 5 3.24 8.13 -15.33
N ALA A 6 4.48 7.96 -14.88
CA ALA A 6 5.18 6.67 -14.94
C ALA A 6 4.53 5.63 -14.02
N LEU A 7 4.09 6.05 -12.82
CA LEU A 7 3.31 5.19 -11.94
C LEU A 7 1.98 4.77 -12.59
N THR A 8 1.22 5.70 -13.17
CA THR A 8 -0.05 5.38 -13.83
C THR A 8 0.13 4.44 -15.02
N ASP A 9 1.19 4.61 -15.81
CA ASP A 9 1.49 3.72 -16.95
C ASP A 9 1.79 2.29 -16.48
N GLU A 10 2.57 2.16 -15.40
CA GLU A 10 2.90 0.86 -14.81
C GLU A 10 1.71 0.20 -14.12
N ILE A 11 0.79 0.98 -13.53
CA ILE A 11 -0.51 0.46 -13.07
C ILE A 11 -1.26 -0.15 -14.25
N ARG A 12 -1.35 0.55 -15.39
CA ARG A 12 -2.03 0.01 -16.58
C ARG A 12 -1.37 -1.27 -17.09
N ALA A 13 -0.03 -1.29 -17.14
CA ALA A 13 0.71 -2.48 -17.53
C ALA A 13 0.44 -3.67 -16.59
N LEU A 14 0.36 -3.44 -15.27
CA LEU A 14 0.02 -4.49 -14.30
C LEU A 14 -1.34 -5.13 -14.62
N TYR A 15 -2.35 -4.31 -14.91
CA TYR A 15 -3.69 -4.78 -15.27
C TYR A 15 -3.76 -5.42 -16.66
N ALA A 16 -2.79 -5.14 -17.54
CA ALA A 16 -2.61 -5.83 -18.80
C ALA A 16 -1.79 -7.14 -18.66
N GLU A 17 -1.45 -7.55 -17.43
CA GLU A 17 -0.59 -8.71 -17.13
C GLU A 17 0.85 -8.57 -17.64
N GLU A 18 1.26 -7.35 -18.00
CA GLU A 18 2.59 -7.01 -18.53
C GLU A 18 3.45 -6.23 -17.53
N GLY A 19 2.85 -5.79 -16.42
CA GLY A 19 3.48 -4.95 -15.42
C GLY A 19 4.48 -5.70 -14.56
N ARG A 20 5.45 -4.95 -14.03
CA ARG A 20 6.49 -5.49 -13.16
C ARG A 20 6.25 -5.04 -11.72
N PRO A 21 5.88 -5.94 -10.79
CA PRO A 21 5.50 -5.55 -9.43
C PRO A 21 6.63 -4.79 -8.69
N ALA A 22 7.89 -5.20 -8.86
CA ALA A 22 9.02 -4.47 -8.28
C ALA A 22 9.23 -3.06 -8.88
N ALA A 23 8.94 -2.90 -10.19
CA ALA A 23 9.02 -1.59 -10.83
C ALA A 23 7.90 -0.68 -10.31
N LEU A 24 6.68 -1.20 -10.18
CA LEU A 24 5.53 -0.50 -9.61
C LEU A 24 5.81 0.04 -8.21
N VAL A 25 6.37 -0.79 -7.32
CA VAL A 25 6.81 -0.36 -5.98
C VAL A 25 7.88 0.73 -6.08
N GLY A 26 8.83 0.58 -6.99
CA GLY A 26 9.86 1.59 -7.25
C GLY A 26 9.29 2.93 -7.71
N TRP A 27 8.31 2.93 -8.61
CA TRP A 27 7.64 4.14 -9.10
C TRP A 27 6.78 4.77 -8.01
N PHE A 28 6.05 3.96 -7.25
CA PHE A 28 5.25 4.42 -6.12
C PHE A 28 6.12 5.13 -5.07
N ARG A 29 7.24 4.50 -4.67
CA ARG A 29 8.19 5.06 -3.70
C ARG A 29 8.70 6.46 -4.10
N ARG A 30 8.84 6.73 -5.40
CA ARG A 30 9.35 8.00 -5.95
C ARG A 30 8.25 9.02 -6.28
N THR A 31 7.00 8.66 -6.10
CA THR A 31 5.84 9.49 -6.47
C THR A 31 5.21 10.11 -5.25
N ALA A 32 4.87 11.39 -5.35
CA ALA A 32 4.05 12.07 -4.35
C ALA A 32 2.59 11.69 -4.56
N VAL A 33 1.95 11.19 -3.52
CA VAL A 33 0.55 10.75 -3.53
C VAL A 33 -0.25 11.55 -2.51
N LEU A 34 -1.55 11.69 -2.77
CA LEU A 34 -2.49 12.39 -1.91
C LEU A 34 -3.10 11.39 -0.93
N VAL A 35 -3.02 11.69 0.36
CA VAL A 35 -3.56 10.86 1.43
C VAL A 35 -4.69 11.64 2.07
N PRO A 36 -5.95 11.17 2.01
CA PRO A 36 -7.05 11.86 2.66
C PRO A 36 -6.86 11.83 4.17
N SER A 37 -7.31 12.89 4.83
CA SER A 37 -7.40 12.96 6.29
C SER A 37 -8.81 12.57 6.74
N ASP A 38 -8.91 11.89 7.88
CA ASP A 38 -10.19 11.62 8.53
C ASP A 38 -10.67 12.85 9.35
N SER A 39 -11.83 12.71 9.98
CA SER A 39 -12.42 13.79 10.79
C SER A 39 -11.63 14.13 12.06
N GLN A 40 -10.65 13.31 12.46
CA GLN A 40 -9.79 13.49 13.61
C GLN A 40 -8.38 13.96 13.21
N ASP A 41 -8.19 14.44 11.98
CA ASP A 41 -6.89 14.83 11.40
C ASP A 41 -5.89 13.65 11.27
N GLY A 42 -6.38 12.42 11.43
CA GLY A 42 -5.67 11.18 11.17
C GLY A 42 -5.66 10.85 9.67
N LEU A 43 -4.85 9.87 9.26
CA LEU A 43 -4.87 9.40 7.87
C LEU A 43 -6.07 8.50 7.63
N TRP A 44 -6.79 8.73 6.54
CA TRP A 44 -7.91 7.89 6.16
C TRP A 44 -7.44 6.45 5.91
N SER A 45 -8.00 5.53 6.68
CA SER A 45 -7.69 4.11 6.58
C SER A 45 -8.94 3.26 6.75
N ALA A 46 -8.96 2.08 6.11
CA ALA A 46 -10.00 1.09 6.29
C ALA A 46 -9.39 -0.23 6.76
N GLU A 47 -10.10 -0.96 7.61
CA GLU A 47 -9.66 -2.28 8.06
C GLU A 47 -10.28 -3.36 7.16
N TYR A 48 -9.43 -4.19 6.57
CA TYR A 48 -9.86 -5.30 5.72
C TYR A 48 -8.85 -6.45 5.80
N GLY A 49 -9.35 -7.66 6.06
CA GLY A 49 -8.50 -8.86 6.19
C GLY A 49 -7.52 -8.82 7.37
N GLY A 50 -7.85 -8.08 8.44
CA GLY A 50 -6.96 -7.89 9.60
C GLY A 50 -5.80 -6.91 9.35
N ILE A 51 -5.77 -6.27 8.17
CA ILE A 51 -4.77 -5.28 7.79
C ILE A 51 -5.44 -3.90 7.74
N ARG A 52 -4.73 -2.89 8.24
CA ARG A 52 -5.14 -1.49 8.13
C ARG A 52 -4.65 -0.90 6.81
N TRP A 53 -5.57 -0.56 5.92
CA TRP A 53 -5.28 -0.03 4.59
C TRP A 53 -5.36 1.49 4.56
N ILE A 54 -4.20 2.14 4.49
CA ILE A 54 -4.10 3.59 4.32
C ILE A 54 -4.46 3.92 2.88
N HIS A 55 -5.43 4.80 2.68
CA HIS A 55 -5.87 5.17 1.34
C HIS A 55 -4.95 6.25 0.78
N ALA A 56 -4.47 6.06 -0.44
CA ALA A 56 -3.65 7.01 -1.16
C ALA A 56 -4.19 7.18 -2.59
N PHE A 57 -3.91 8.33 -3.19
CA PHE A 57 -4.39 8.69 -4.52
C PHE A 57 -3.26 9.30 -5.36
N THR A 58 -3.20 8.93 -6.63
CA THR A 58 -2.19 9.44 -7.56
C THR A 58 -2.41 10.90 -7.93
N ASP A 59 -3.67 11.34 -7.96
CA ASP A 59 -4.09 12.71 -8.28
C ASP A 59 -5.43 13.09 -7.62
N GLU A 60 -5.78 14.38 -7.73
CA GLU A 60 -7.03 14.91 -7.19
C GLU A 60 -8.27 14.34 -7.88
N ALA A 61 -8.17 13.90 -9.13
CA ALA A 61 -9.30 13.30 -9.84
C ALA A 61 -9.61 11.88 -9.34
N ALA A 62 -8.59 11.12 -8.94
CA ALA A 62 -8.74 9.85 -8.25
C ALA A 62 -9.31 10.04 -6.85
N LEU A 63 -8.80 11.01 -6.08
CA LEU A 63 -9.35 11.38 -4.79
C LEU A 63 -10.81 11.86 -4.90
N GLY A 64 -11.12 12.70 -5.89
CA GLY A 64 -12.47 13.22 -6.12
C GLY A 64 -13.48 12.12 -6.43
N ARG A 65 -13.08 11.09 -7.19
CA ARG A 65 -13.93 9.91 -7.44
C ARG A 65 -14.22 9.15 -6.16
N PHE A 66 -13.22 8.93 -5.31
CA PHE A 66 -13.41 8.32 -4.00
C PHE A 66 -14.30 9.17 -3.08
N ALA A 67 -14.06 10.48 -3.02
CA ALA A 67 -14.86 11.42 -2.25
C ALA A 67 -16.33 11.43 -2.68
N LEU A 68 -16.61 11.35 -3.99
CA LEU A 68 -17.98 11.22 -4.51
C LEU A 68 -18.62 9.88 -4.12
N ALA A 69 -17.87 8.78 -4.20
CA ALA A 69 -18.34 7.47 -3.79
C ALA A 69 -18.66 7.41 -2.27
N GLN A 70 -17.83 8.06 -1.45
CA GLN A 70 -18.07 8.20 -0.02
C GLN A 70 -19.22 9.16 0.29
N GLY A 71 -19.31 10.33 -0.34
CA GLY A 71 -20.41 11.28 -0.11
C GLY A 71 -21.79 10.77 -0.53
N ALA A 72 -21.85 9.80 -1.45
CA ALA A 72 -23.09 9.14 -1.86
C ALA A 72 -23.73 8.28 -0.75
N ASP A 73 -23.00 7.94 0.32
CA ASP A 73 -23.54 7.25 1.49
C ASP A 73 -24.35 8.16 2.43
N GLY A 74 -24.42 9.47 2.13
CA GLY A 74 -25.22 10.45 2.87
C GLY A 74 -24.55 11.02 4.12
N THR A 75 -23.30 10.65 4.41
CA THR A 75 -22.58 11.11 5.61
C THR A 75 -21.87 12.45 5.42
N THR A 76 -21.58 12.84 4.16
CA THR A 76 -20.81 14.05 3.84
C THR A 76 -21.55 14.87 2.78
N ASP A 77 -21.88 16.13 3.09
CA ASP A 77 -22.45 17.06 2.12
C ASP A 77 -21.46 17.21 0.96
N GLY A 78 -21.90 16.94 -0.27
CA GLY A 78 -21.07 16.73 -1.47
C GLY A 78 -20.23 17.93 -1.95
N THR A 79 -20.06 18.93 -1.07
CA THR A 79 -19.25 20.14 -1.23
C THR A 79 -18.16 20.24 -0.15
N THR A 80 -17.92 19.17 0.63
CA THR A 80 -16.90 19.19 1.67
C THR A 80 -15.51 19.23 1.04
N ASP A 81 -14.74 20.29 1.34
CA ASP A 81 -13.31 20.38 1.09
C ASP A 81 -12.61 19.19 1.78
N TRP A 82 -12.41 18.10 1.04
CA TRP A 82 -11.70 16.93 1.54
C TRP A 82 -10.27 17.34 1.86
N THR A 83 -9.92 17.30 3.14
CA THR A 83 -8.57 17.62 3.57
C THR A 83 -7.66 16.46 3.20
N TYR A 84 -6.60 16.73 2.43
CA TYR A 84 -5.62 15.73 2.05
C TYR A 84 -4.20 16.23 2.29
N ARG A 85 -3.27 15.29 2.45
CA ARG A 85 -1.85 15.55 2.61
C ARG A 85 -1.09 14.94 1.44
N THR A 86 -0.19 15.71 0.85
CA THR A 86 0.72 15.21 -0.18
C THR A 86 1.94 14.58 0.49
N VAL A 87 2.10 13.27 0.34
CA VAL A 87 3.16 12.48 0.97
C VAL A 87 3.91 11.69 -0.09
N LEU A 88 5.24 11.60 0.03
CA LEU A 88 6.04 10.74 -0.84
C LEU A 88 5.72 9.26 -0.54
N GLY A 89 5.51 8.43 -1.57
CA GLY A 89 5.18 7.01 -1.39
C GLY A 89 6.19 6.25 -0.53
N ALA A 90 7.49 6.56 -0.63
CA ALA A 90 8.50 5.98 0.26
C ALA A 90 8.25 6.32 1.73
N ARG A 91 7.83 7.56 2.04
CA ARG A 91 7.53 7.96 3.42
C ARG A 91 6.28 7.26 3.96
N LEU A 92 5.29 6.98 3.10
CA LEU A 92 4.14 6.17 3.50
C LEU A 92 4.59 4.76 3.91
N LEU A 93 5.35 4.08 3.07
CA LEU A 93 5.76 2.68 3.30
C LEU A 93 6.80 2.54 4.42
N ASP A 94 7.75 3.47 4.52
CA ASP A 94 8.91 3.32 5.41
C ASP A 94 8.75 4.00 6.77
N VAL A 95 7.78 4.93 6.90
CA VAL A 95 7.61 5.71 8.14
C VAL A 95 6.19 5.61 8.65
N VAL A 96 5.19 5.88 7.80
CA VAL A 96 3.79 5.91 8.24
C VAL A 96 3.31 4.51 8.59
N VAL A 97 3.51 3.52 7.72
CA VAL A 97 3.12 2.13 7.96
C VAL A 97 3.73 1.59 9.27
N PRO A 98 5.06 1.69 9.50
CA PRO A 98 5.67 1.31 10.78
C PRO A 98 5.07 2.00 12.01
N ALA A 99 4.66 3.27 11.87
CA ALA A 99 4.13 4.05 12.98
C ALA A 99 2.69 3.66 13.37
N VAL A 100 1.96 2.92 12.53
CA VAL A 100 0.59 2.48 12.84
C VAL A 100 0.58 1.44 13.97
N GLY A 101 1.66 0.67 14.15
CA GLY A 101 1.78 -0.34 15.22
C GLY A 101 0.92 -1.60 15.03
N VAL A 102 0.23 -1.73 13.91
CA VAL A 102 -0.48 -2.95 13.46
C VAL A 102 -0.09 -3.24 12.00
N PRO A 103 -0.31 -4.46 11.48
CA PRO A 103 -0.13 -4.75 10.06
C PRO A 103 -0.89 -3.73 9.19
N ALA A 104 -0.15 -2.93 8.44
CA ALA A 104 -0.71 -1.83 7.66
C ALA A 104 -0.21 -1.80 6.22
N GLY A 105 -1.13 -1.79 5.26
CA GLY A 105 -0.85 -1.68 3.83
C GLY A 105 -1.26 -0.32 3.29
N VAL A 106 -0.90 -0.05 2.03
CA VAL A 106 -1.37 1.13 1.30
C VAL A 106 -2.29 0.70 0.16
N ALA A 107 -3.46 1.32 0.06
CA ALA A 107 -4.41 1.11 -1.02
C ALA A 107 -4.45 2.36 -1.90
N LEU A 108 -4.00 2.24 -3.13
CA LEU A 108 -3.86 3.33 -4.11
C LEU A 108 -5.06 3.37 -5.05
N ASP A 109 -5.62 4.57 -5.27
CA ASP A 109 -6.70 4.85 -6.22
C ASP A 109 -7.97 4.00 -6.01
N VAL A 110 -8.29 3.72 -4.74
CA VAL A 110 -9.52 3.02 -4.32
C VAL A 110 -10.76 3.77 -4.80
N GLY A 111 -11.77 3.04 -5.30
CA GLY A 111 -12.94 3.65 -5.95
C GLY A 111 -12.70 4.06 -7.41
N GLY A 112 -11.50 3.78 -7.94
CA GLY A 112 -11.17 3.91 -9.35
C GLY A 112 -11.28 2.61 -10.16
N PRO A 113 -11.04 2.69 -11.48
CA PRO A 113 -11.11 1.53 -12.37
C PRO A 113 -9.94 0.55 -12.17
N GLN A 114 -8.82 1.01 -11.59
CA GLN A 114 -7.57 0.24 -11.47
C GLN A 114 -6.91 0.45 -10.07
N PRO A 115 -7.58 0.06 -8.98
CA PRO A 115 -7.04 0.24 -7.63
C PRO A 115 -5.89 -0.72 -7.33
N VAL A 116 -4.75 -0.21 -6.85
CA VAL A 116 -3.56 -1.02 -6.54
C VAL A 116 -3.36 -1.17 -5.05
N LEU A 117 -3.06 -2.38 -4.59
CA LEU A 117 -2.74 -2.66 -3.20
C LEU A 117 -1.23 -2.88 -3.03
N PHE A 118 -0.66 -2.22 -2.02
CA PHE A 118 0.69 -2.43 -1.52
C PHE A 118 0.59 -3.13 -0.16
N PRO A 119 0.56 -4.47 -0.12
CA PRO A 119 0.45 -5.22 1.12
C PRO A 119 1.70 -5.06 2.00
N PRO A 120 1.58 -5.25 3.33
CA PRO A 120 2.69 -5.16 4.26
C PRO A 120 3.60 -6.39 4.16
N VAL A 121 4.26 -6.60 3.02
CA VAL A 121 5.14 -7.75 2.78
C VAL A 121 6.59 -7.34 2.51
N ALA A 122 7.51 -8.29 2.63
CA ALA A 122 8.93 -8.09 2.35
C ALA A 122 9.13 -7.54 0.93
N GLY A 123 10.02 -6.57 0.79
CA GLY A 123 10.25 -5.84 -0.47
C GLY A 123 9.24 -4.71 -0.77
N ILE A 124 8.14 -4.60 -0.02
CA ILE A 124 7.22 -3.45 -0.07
C ILE A 124 7.40 -2.57 1.16
N VAL A 125 7.31 -3.15 2.35
CA VAL A 125 7.56 -2.47 3.64
C VAL A 125 8.91 -2.92 4.22
N PRO A 126 9.49 -2.19 5.20
CA PRO A 126 10.70 -2.66 5.87
C PRO A 126 10.48 -4.04 6.51
N ASP A 127 11.46 -4.94 6.42
CA ASP A 127 11.33 -6.36 6.81
C ASP A 127 10.81 -6.57 8.24
N ALA A 128 11.19 -5.70 9.17
CA ALA A 128 10.73 -5.76 10.57
C ALA A 128 9.21 -5.58 10.75
N TYR A 129 8.49 -5.12 9.71
CA TYR A 129 7.04 -4.88 9.71
C TYR A 129 6.32 -5.68 8.62
N ALA A 130 7.05 -6.53 7.88
CA ALA A 130 6.47 -7.42 6.89
C ALA A 130 5.76 -8.58 7.58
N VAL A 131 4.53 -8.89 7.16
CA VAL A 131 3.71 -9.96 7.74
C VAL A 131 4.14 -11.36 7.30
N ASP A 132 4.85 -11.46 6.19
CA ASP A 132 5.41 -12.69 5.63
C ASP A 132 6.83 -12.99 6.12
N ALA A 133 7.47 -12.09 6.88
CA ALA A 133 8.82 -12.27 7.38
C ALA A 133 9.00 -13.49 8.32
N ASP A 134 7.89 -14.02 8.85
CA ASP A 134 7.90 -15.23 9.70
C ASP A 134 7.90 -16.55 8.88
N VAL A 135 7.64 -16.50 7.56
CA VAL A 135 7.56 -17.70 6.70
C VAL A 135 8.94 -18.20 6.25
N ASP A 136 9.96 -17.35 6.24
CA ASP A 136 11.32 -17.72 5.81
C ASP A 136 12.20 -18.31 6.93
N ALA A 137 11.73 -18.36 8.19
CA ALA A 137 12.52 -18.85 9.32
C ALA A 137 12.49 -20.38 9.52
N ASP A 138 11.66 -21.13 8.79
CA ASP A 138 11.46 -22.58 9.01
C ASP A 138 12.17 -23.49 7.98
N THR A 139 12.91 -22.96 6.98
CA THR A 139 13.52 -23.81 5.94
C THR A 139 15.03 -24.08 6.12
N ASP A 140 15.69 -23.55 7.15
CA ASP A 140 17.14 -23.73 7.37
C ASP A 140 17.48 -24.39 8.73
N ALA A 141 16.71 -25.41 9.12
CA ALA A 141 17.02 -26.23 10.30
C ALA A 141 16.68 -27.72 10.10
N ASP A 142 17.19 -28.34 9.03
CA ASP A 142 17.60 -29.76 9.08
C ASP A 142 18.66 -30.02 8.01
N THR A 143 19.86 -29.48 8.22
CA THR A 143 21.07 -30.00 7.57
C THR A 143 21.98 -30.55 8.65
N ASP A 144 22.04 -31.88 8.64
CA ASP A 144 23.17 -32.74 9.00
C ASP A 144 23.44 -33.05 10.48
N ALA A 145 23.12 -34.28 10.85
CA ALA A 145 23.96 -35.08 11.74
C ALA A 145 24.07 -36.52 11.19
N ASP A 146 25.09 -36.70 10.35
CA ASP A 146 25.76 -37.94 9.99
C ASP A 146 26.10 -38.87 11.20
N THR A 147 26.34 -40.14 10.88
CA THR A 147 27.18 -41.14 11.60
C THR A 147 26.48 -42.33 12.31
N GLU A 148 26.51 -43.47 11.59
CA GLU A 148 27.01 -44.80 12.03
C GLU A 148 26.18 -45.75 12.94
N SER A 149 26.41 -47.04 12.67
CA SER A 149 26.08 -48.27 13.46
C SER A 149 24.66 -48.82 13.31
N ALA A 150 24.42 -50.11 13.07
CA ALA A 150 25.28 -51.27 12.95
C ALA A 150 24.44 -52.47 12.45
N VAL A 151 25.11 -53.39 11.74
CA VAL A 151 24.86 -54.84 11.54
C VAL A 151 23.60 -55.32 10.79
#